data_AF-A0A1Q9CRK5-F1
#
_entry.id   AF-A0A1Q9CRK5-F1
#
_cell.length_a   1.000
_cell.length_b   1.000
_cell.length_c   1.000
_cell.angle_alpha   90.00
_cell.angle_beta   90.00
_cell.angle_gamma   90.00
#
_symmetry.space_group_name_H-M   'P 1'
#
loop_
_entity.id
_entity.type
_entity.pdbx_description
1 polymer ?
#
loop_
_entity_poly.entity_id
_entity_poly.type
_entity_poly.pdbx_seq_one_letter_code
_entity_poly.pdbx_strand_id
1 'polypeptide(L)'
;MGDCHAVELAQQSHFEVLRTLAGCLIRTEVVAFRQPFPPGGFLEFLCIDDHVSVQILSRAAALRGDPARDTRVFGQSHIAYEAVGLHPHPKKCQRNLQQATLLGADIDGVEGFVSAPRERTLLLMLCTAEIARRGTCTPKLLNVLLGCWIHVLTYRRPALCILDQCFKDAARLPSDVVTRLSQRTRNELLLVAIMGPLLQTDLRTGWCPDVFCMDASPTGAGLCSAPVPENAVAELHRYSEQRGFYTKLEAPSSAALREMGFYTEPVYLDAESPAPPLELPLPRLLLQQPRQAFPFARTVRREEVRAFLLGYPAALTRQLAAGSLAAKARAPEVLRYRFRKSGHINILEARMFKTFQKYLTRRAPDCRSLSLLDSRSSSPALIRVLQGTLPYTLGGGLYNGTLHVYSAQNRSDGPSRGKPVDPPTKEVPLWLTQLCQGQTHRFDLTVASSAAPKLAARWFRLLLLLGGDIEVNPGFPRYLFVYAITAIQDVFPAFRQLMTPAWQIDKKWQYAEPGECRPVISVPIVQAVTSIGLVWNWPRFVGVVLIGFLCMLHPSEWARQKTVEFYLQEVQRKAKLTLVIFFYP
;
A
#
# COMPACT_ATOMS: atom_id res chain seq x y z
N MET A 1 26.83 -24.91 -18.96
CA MET A 1 25.72 -24.04 -18.55
C MET A 1 26.16 -23.36 -17.28
N GLY A 2 26.18 -22.02 -17.26
CA GLY A 2 26.73 -21.23 -16.16
C GLY A 2 25.95 -21.41 -14.86
N ASP A 3 26.61 -21.12 -13.75
CA ASP A 3 25.97 -21.04 -12.45
C ASP A 3 24.70 -20.17 -12.54
N CYS A 4 23.57 -20.71 -12.08
CA CYS A 4 22.28 -20.00 -12.07
C CYS A 4 22.36 -18.68 -11.28
N HIS A 5 23.35 -18.53 -10.39
CA HIS A 5 23.58 -17.34 -9.59
C HIS A 5 24.62 -16.38 -10.17
N ALA A 6 25.24 -16.69 -11.30
CA ALA A 6 26.34 -15.88 -11.84
C ALA A 6 25.92 -14.43 -12.10
N VAL A 7 24.69 -14.20 -12.57
CA VAL A 7 24.18 -12.86 -12.87
C VAL A 7 23.91 -12.08 -11.59
N GLU A 8 23.28 -12.69 -10.58
CA GLU A 8 23.06 -12.04 -9.29
C GLU A 8 24.37 -11.74 -8.57
N LEU A 9 25.33 -12.67 -8.59
CA LEU A 9 26.65 -12.48 -7.99
C LEU A 9 27.43 -11.36 -8.67
N ALA A 10 27.41 -11.29 -10.00
CA ALA A 10 28.03 -10.21 -10.75
C ALA A 10 27.40 -8.86 -10.36
N GLN A 11 26.07 -8.74 -10.44
CA GLN A 11 25.38 -7.51 -10.11
C GLN A 11 25.64 -7.07 -8.66
N GLN A 12 25.59 -8.01 -7.70
CA GLN A 12 25.86 -7.72 -6.29
C GLN A 12 27.31 -7.28 -6.07
N SER A 13 28.27 -7.88 -6.78
CA SER A 13 29.68 -7.50 -6.69
C SER A 13 29.90 -6.07 -7.18
N HIS A 14 29.34 -5.71 -8.35
CA HIS A 14 29.38 -4.33 -8.86
C HIS A 14 28.70 -3.35 -7.90
N PHE A 15 27.56 -3.74 -7.33
CA PHE A 15 26.82 -2.94 -6.36
C PHE A 15 27.65 -2.64 -5.12
N GLU A 16 28.30 -3.64 -4.52
CA GLU A 16 29.08 -3.45 -3.29
C GLU A 16 30.35 -2.64 -3.52
N VAL A 17 31.03 -2.81 -4.68
CA VAL A 17 32.17 -1.97 -5.07
C VAL A 17 31.76 -0.51 -5.18
N LEU A 18 30.74 -0.21 -5.98
CA LEU A 18 30.27 1.16 -6.19
C LEU A 18 29.74 1.80 -4.89
N ARG A 19 29.02 1.02 -4.07
CA ARG A 19 28.44 1.55 -2.84
C ARG A 19 29.49 1.79 -1.75
N THR A 20 30.41 0.86 -1.56
CA THR A 20 31.39 0.90 -0.45
C THR A 20 32.57 1.79 -0.78
N LEU A 21 33.08 1.74 -2.01
CA LEU A 21 34.30 2.45 -2.40
C LEU A 21 34.02 3.79 -3.09
N ALA A 22 32.93 3.91 -3.86
CA ALA A 22 32.60 5.15 -4.57
C ALA A 22 31.56 6.01 -3.85
N GLY A 23 30.91 5.52 -2.78
CA GLY A 23 29.78 6.23 -2.15
C GLY A 23 28.60 6.47 -3.09
N CYS A 24 28.48 5.65 -4.13
CA CYS A 24 27.44 5.68 -5.15
C CYS A 24 26.28 4.74 -4.75
N LEU A 25 25.26 4.61 -5.61
CA LEU A 25 24.07 3.75 -5.40
C LEU A 25 23.37 4.02 -4.06
N ILE A 26 23.22 5.31 -3.74
CA ILE A 26 22.54 5.73 -2.52
C ILE A 26 21.07 5.31 -2.59
N ARG A 27 20.54 4.76 -1.48
CA ARG A 27 19.17 4.23 -1.40
C ARG A 27 18.08 5.20 -1.85
N THR A 28 18.32 6.51 -1.71
CA THR A 28 17.37 7.57 -2.09
C THR A 28 17.49 8.02 -3.54
N GLU A 29 18.46 7.50 -4.30
CA GLU A 29 18.75 7.87 -5.69
C GLU A 29 18.70 6.64 -6.62
N VAL A 30 18.88 5.43 -6.08
CA VAL A 30 18.90 4.18 -6.85
C VAL A 30 17.50 3.70 -7.22
N VAL A 31 17.30 3.45 -8.52
CA VAL A 31 16.07 2.84 -9.02
C VAL A 31 16.14 1.33 -8.85
N ALA A 32 15.17 0.77 -8.13
CA ALA A 32 15.13 -0.66 -7.84
C ALA A 32 13.76 -1.27 -8.13
N PHE A 33 13.76 -2.52 -8.62
CA PHE A 33 12.54 -3.26 -8.90
C PHE A 33 11.70 -3.45 -7.62
N ARG A 34 10.39 -3.23 -7.72
CA ARG A 34 9.40 -3.29 -6.62
C ARG A 34 9.59 -2.26 -5.50
N GLN A 35 10.53 -1.33 -5.64
CA GLN A 35 10.64 -0.17 -4.76
C GLN A 35 9.87 1.02 -5.34
N PRO A 36 9.41 1.96 -4.49
CA PRO A 36 8.94 3.25 -4.97
C PRO A 36 10.03 3.92 -5.79
N PHE A 37 9.65 4.60 -6.87
CA PHE A 37 10.62 5.35 -7.67
C PHE A 37 11.29 6.42 -6.78
N PRO A 38 12.62 6.63 -6.86
CA PRO A 38 13.34 7.58 -6.00
C PRO A 38 12.79 9.02 -6.06
N PRO A 39 12.75 9.75 -4.94
CA PRO A 39 12.48 11.18 -4.97
C PRO A 39 13.69 11.94 -5.53
N GLY A 40 13.43 12.98 -6.31
CA GLY A 40 14.46 13.97 -6.66
C GLY A 40 14.87 13.98 -8.13
N GLY A 41 15.92 14.76 -8.41
CA GLY A 41 16.37 15.04 -9.77
C GLY A 41 17.47 14.12 -10.30
N PHE A 42 18.03 13.23 -9.49
CA PHE A 42 19.10 12.32 -9.90
C PHE A 42 18.66 10.87 -9.68
N LEU A 43 18.88 10.05 -10.70
CA LEU A 43 18.49 8.65 -10.73
C LEU A 43 19.69 7.81 -11.13
N GLU A 44 19.91 6.73 -10.41
CA GLU A 44 21.01 5.81 -10.66
C GLU A 44 20.48 4.40 -10.90
N PHE A 45 21.05 3.73 -11.89
CA PHE A 45 20.68 2.39 -12.32
C PHE A 45 21.93 1.54 -12.40
N LEU A 46 21.81 0.31 -11.94
CA LEU A 46 22.83 -0.72 -12.13
C LEU A 46 22.12 -1.96 -12.68
N CYS A 47 22.56 -2.41 -13.86
CA CYS A 47 22.10 -3.64 -14.46
C CYS A 47 23.32 -4.48 -14.80
N ILE A 48 23.59 -5.51 -13.99
CA ILE A 48 24.81 -6.32 -14.10
C ILE A 48 26.07 -5.43 -13.98
N ASP A 49 26.73 -5.13 -15.10
CA ASP A 49 27.92 -4.28 -15.22
C ASP A 49 27.61 -2.87 -15.76
N ASP A 50 26.41 -2.65 -16.32
CA ASP A 50 25.99 -1.36 -16.85
C ASP A 50 25.59 -0.41 -15.72
N HIS A 51 26.45 0.57 -15.44
CA HIS A 51 26.20 1.66 -14.49
C HIS A 51 25.74 2.92 -15.23
N VAL A 52 24.49 3.30 -15.01
CA VAL A 52 23.80 4.39 -15.73
C VAL A 52 23.24 5.41 -14.74
N SER A 53 23.30 6.69 -15.09
CA SER A 53 22.59 7.73 -14.34
C SER A 53 21.77 8.63 -15.25
N VAL A 54 20.66 9.14 -14.72
CA VAL A 54 19.82 10.15 -15.37
C VAL A 54 19.68 11.34 -14.43
N GLN A 55 19.98 12.54 -14.94
CA GLN A 55 19.90 13.78 -14.19
C GLN A 55 18.88 14.72 -14.84
N ILE A 56 17.93 15.19 -14.03
CA ILE A 56 16.98 16.24 -14.38
C ILE A 56 17.66 17.59 -14.13
N LEU A 57 17.73 18.41 -15.18
CA LEU A 57 18.31 19.75 -15.17
C LEU A 57 17.35 20.75 -15.80
N SER A 58 17.49 22.03 -15.43
CA SER A 58 16.89 23.10 -16.23
C SER A 58 17.58 23.19 -17.59
N ARG A 59 16.85 23.63 -18.63
CA ARG A 59 17.42 23.80 -19.97
C ARG A 59 18.67 24.70 -19.97
N ALA A 60 18.65 25.76 -19.17
CA ALA A 60 19.80 26.65 -19.03
C ALA A 60 21.02 25.95 -18.39
N ALA A 61 20.81 25.14 -17.35
CA ALA A 61 21.89 24.38 -16.71
C ALA A 61 22.46 23.31 -17.66
N ALA A 62 21.60 22.60 -18.39
CA ALA A 62 22.02 21.61 -19.39
C ALA A 62 22.86 22.23 -20.51
N LEU A 63 22.51 23.43 -20.99
CA LEU A 63 23.26 24.14 -22.03
C LEU A 63 24.63 24.68 -21.54
N ARG A 64 24.72 25.08 -20.26
CA ARG A 64 26.00 25.52 -19.69
C ARG A 64 26.96 24.36 -19.43
N GLY A 65 26.45 23.15 -19.24
CA GLY A 65 27.26 21.98 -18.90
C GLY A 65 27.86 22.04 -17.50
N ASP A 66 27.17 22.70 -16.56
CA ASP A 66 27.62 22.82 -15.17
C ASP A 66 27.78 21.42 -14.54
N PRO A 67 28.90 21.13 -13.83
CA PRO A 67 29.07 19.84 -13.15
C PRO A 67 27.91 19.54 -12.19
N ALA A 68 27.21 18.44 -12.43
CA ALA A 68 26.07 18.00 -11.62
C ALA A 68 26.38 16.75 -10.79
N ARG A 69 25.34 16.13 -10.21
CA ARG A 69 25.47 14.95 -9.34
C ARG A 69 26.11 13.77 -10.08
N ASP A 70 25.75 13.60 -11.36
CA ASP A 70 26.28 12.57 -12.26
C ASP A 70 27.81 12.65 -12.43
N THR A 71 28.35 13.85 -12.59
CA THR A 71 29.78 14.10 -12.80
C THR A 71 30.59 13.60 -11.60
N ARG A 72 30.07 13.84 -10.38
CA ARG A 72 30.70 13.40 -9.14
C ARG A 72 30.61 11.89 -8.95
N VAL A 73 29.41 11.33 -9.14
CA VAL A 73 29.14 9.89 -9.01
C VAL A 73 30.04 9.09 -9.94
N PHE A 74 30.14 9.49 -11.20
CA PHE A 74 30.95 8.75 -12.17
C PHE A 74 32.45 9.00 -12.04
N GLY A 75 32.88 10.16 -11.53
CA GLY A 75 34.28 10.36 -11.14
C GLY A 75 34.71 9.40 -10.03
N GLN A 76 33.88 9.27 -8.98
CA GLN A 76 34.12 8.32 -7.89
C GLN A 76 34.03 6.86 -8.34
N SER A 77 33.07 6.55 -9.22
CA SER A 77 32.91 5.19 -9.76
C SER A 77 34.13 4.73 -10.56
N HIS A 78 34.75 5.64 -11.31
CA HIS A 78 35.97 5.33 -12.05
C HIS A 78 37.12 4.95 -11.11
N ILE A 79 37.34 5.75 -10.06
CA ILE A 79 38.36 5.50 -9.04
C ILE A 79 38.12 4.17 -8.34
N ALA A 80 36.87 3.87 -7.96
CA ALA A 80 36.53 2.62 -7.28
C ALA A 80 36.75 1.39 -8.16
N TYR A 81 36.38 1.46 -9.44
CA TYR A 81 36.61 0.35 -10.36
C TYR A 81 38.09 0.13 -10.66
N GLU A 82 38.86 1.21 -10.83
CA GLU A 82 40.31 1.13 -11.01
C GLU A 82 41.00 0.47 -9.79
N ALA A 83 40.56 0.81 -8.57
CA ALA A 83 41.12 0.25 -7.33
C ALA A 83 40.93 -1.28 -7.21
N VAL A 84 39.93 -1.86 -7.88
CA VAL A 84 39.68 -3.31 -7.90
C VAL A 84 40.12 -3.99 -9.20
N GLY A 85 40.86 -3.28 -10.06
CA GLY A 85 41.36 -3.80 -11.33
C GLY A 85 40.30 -3.96 -12.42
N LEU A 86 39.15 -3.28 -12.29
CA LEU A 86 38.10 -3.23 -13.31
C LEU A 86 38.26 -1.95 -14.14
N HIS A 87 38.66 -2.09 -15.40
CA HIS A 87 38.87 -0.94 -16.27
C HIS A 87 37.69 -0.75 -17.23
N PRO A 88 36.91 0.35 -17.08
CA PRO A 88 35.81 0.61 -18.00
C PRO A 88 36.32 0.89 -19.40
N HIS A 89 35.63 0.38 -20.42
CA HIS A 89 36.04 0.57 -21.81
C HIS A 89 35.76 2.01 -22.27
N PRO A 90 36.78 2.82 -22.65
CA PRO A 90 36.62 4.26 -22.88
C PRO A 90 35.57 4.62 -23.93
N LYS A 91 35.51 3.85 -25.03
CA LYS A 91 34.53 4.10 -26.12
C LYS A 91 33.08 3.78 -25.74
N LYS A 92 32.85 3.00 -24.67
CA LYS A 92 31.51 2.67 -24.18
C LYS A 92 31.01 3.69 -23.16
N CYS A 93 31.91 4.52 -22.61
CA CYS A 93 31.55 5.57 -21.67
C CYS A 93 30.89 6.74 -22.41
N GLN A 94 29.57 6.82 -22.29
CA GLN A 94 28.78 7.95 -22.79
C GLN A 94 28.48 8.92 -21.63
N ARG A 95 28.63 10.23 -21.86
CA ARG A 95 28.44 11.30 -20.87
C ARG A 95 27.68 12.47 -21.48
N ASN A 96 26.90 13.18 -20.66
CA ASN A 96 26.22 14.42 -21.02
C ASN A 96 25.35 14.33 -22.28
N LEU A 97 24.75 13.16 -22.53
CA LEU A 97 23.85 12.96 -23.65
C LEU A 97 22.43 13.41 -23.27
N GLN A 98 21.81 14.22 -24.14
CA GLN A 98 20.41 14.62 -23.99
C GLN A 98 19.44 13.59 -24.56
N GLN A 99 19.92 12.74 -25.48
CA GLN A 99 19.19 11.66 -26.10
C GLN A 99 20.07 10.42 -26.12
N ALA A 100 19.57 9.29 -25.63
CA ALA A 100 20.33 8.05 -25.55
C ALA A 100 19.42 6.83 -25.37
N THR A 101 19.89 5.67 -25.82
CA THR A 101 19.30 4.38 -25.47
C THR A 101 19.98 3.82 -24.23
N LEU A 102 19.26 3.75 -23.12
CA LEU A 102 19.74 3.30 -21.81
C LEU A 102 18.97 2.05 -21.39
N LEU A 103 19.67 0.94 -21.08
CA LEU A 103 19.06 -0.32 -20.62
C LEU A 103 17.90 -0.81 -21.53
N GLY A 104 18.02 -0.56 -22.83
CA GLY A 104 16.99 -0.91 -23.82
C GLY A 104 15.82 0.08 -23.95
N ALA A 105 15.84 1.20 -23.22
CA ALA A 105 14.89 2.30 -23.34
C ALA A 105 15.51 3.47 -24.10
N ASP A 106 14.82 3.96 -25.12
CA ASP A 106 15.19 5.15 -25.87
C ASP A 106 14.62 6.39 -25.16
N ILE A 107 15.49 7.28 -24.72
CA ILE A 107 15.14 8.45 -23.92
C ILE A 107 15.44 9.70 -24.72
N ASP A 108 14.44 10.58 -24.78
CA ASP A 108 14.57 11.92 -25.33
C ASP A 108 14.36 12.95 -24.22
N GLY A 109 15.47 13.46 -23.66
CA GLY A 109 15.42 14.47 -22.60
C GLY A 109 14.95 15.86 -23.08
N VAL A 110 15.01 16.12 -24.40
CA VAL A 110 14.64 17.39 -25.02
C VAL A 110 13.16 17.45 -25.33
N GLU A 111 12.56 16.38 -25.83
CA GLU A 111 11.11 16.27 -26.05
C GLU A 111 10.37 15.65 -24.85
N GLY A 112 11.09 14.99 -23.95
CA GLY A 112 10.55 14.43 -22.71
C GLY A 112 9.88 13.08 -22.90
N PHE A 113 10.28 12.29 -23.89
CA PHE A 113 9.69 10.98 -24.15
C PHE A 113 10.61 9.83 -23.77
N VAL A 114 10.01 8.71 -23.39
CA VAL A 114 10.67 7.43 -23.18
C VAL A 114 9.92 6.33 -23.93
N SER A 115 10.63 5.55 -24.73
CA SER A 115 10.03 4.49 -25.56
C SER A 115 10.96 3.31 -25.73
N ALA A 116 10.49 2.25 -26.40
CA ALA A 116 11.39 1.28 -27.01
C ALA A 116 12.19 1.97 -28.15
N PRO A 117 13.35 1.44 -28.57
CA PRO A 117 14.12 1.99 -29.68
C PRO A 117 13.25 2.16 -30.93
N ARG A 118 13.14 3.41 -31.41
CA ARG A 118 12.16 3.79 -32.45
C ARG A 118 12.37 3.03 -33.76
N GLU A 119 13.62 2.88 -34.19
CA GLU A 119 13.98 2.14 -35.40
C GLU A 119 13.58 0.66 -35.32
N ARG A 120 13.84 0.01 -34.18
CA ARG A 120 13.44 -1.39 -33.95
C ARG A 120 11.92 -1.54 -33.89
N THR A 121 11.25 -0.55 -33.32
CA THR A 121 9.78 -0.52 -33.24
C THR A 121 9.16 -0.40 -34.63
N LEU A 122 9.72 0.45 -35.50
CA LEU A 122 9.28 0.56 -36.90
C LEU A 122 9.44 -0.75 -37.67
N LEU A 123 10.60 -1.42 -37.55
CA LEU A 123 10.81 -2.73 -38.16
C LEU A 123 9.83 -3.78 -37.62
N LEU A 124 9.57 -3.77 -36.31
CA LEU A 124 8.61 -4.65 -35.67
C LEU A 124 7.19 -4.42 -36.22
N MET A 125 6.77 -3.16 -36.39
CA MET A 125 5.49 -2.80 -36.99
C MET A 125 5.35 -3.36 -38.41
N LEU A 126 6.38 -3.19 -39.25
CA LEU A 126 6.38 -3.69 -40.63
C LEU A 126 6.32 -5.22 -40.70
N CYS A 127 7.14 -5.91 -39.91
CA CYS A 127 7.11 -7.37 -39.80
C CYS A 127 5.73 -7.87 -39.32
N THR A 128 5.15 -7.18 -38.35
CA THR A 128 3.83 -7.52 -37.79
C THR A 128 2.73 -7.35 -38.83
N ALA A 129 2.74 -6.23 -39.56
CA ALA A 129 1.79 -5.97 -40.63
C ALA A 129 1.90 -7.01 -41.76
N GLU A 130 3.12 -7.40 -42.14
CA GLU A 130 3.35 -8.41 -43.16
C GLU A 130 2.86 -9.81 -42.73
N ILE A 131 3.10 -10.22 -41.48
CA ILE A 131 2.57 -11.48 -40.93
C ILE A 131 1.04 -11.46 -40.93
N ALA A 132 0.43 -10.35 -40.49
CA ALA A 132 -1.02 -10.20 -40.49
C ALA A 132 -1.61 -10.20 -41.92
N ARG A 133 -0.91 -9.59 -42.89
CA ARG A 133 -1.29 -9.58 -44.30
C ARG A 133 -1.28 -11.00 -44.88
N ARG A 134 -0.19 -11.75 -44.69
CA ARG A 134 -0.06 -13.16 -45.14
C ARG A 134 -1.11 -14.06 -44.48
N GLY A 135 -1.40 -13.84 -43.19
CA GLY A 135 -2.41 -14.61 -42.46
C GLY A 135 -1.98 -16.03 -42.11
N THR A 136 -0.70 -16.37 -42.23
CA THR A 136 -0.11 -17.66 -41.83
C THR A 136 1.17 -17.42 -41.03
N CYS A 137 1.38 -18.19 -39.97
CA CYS A 137 2.56 -18.09 -39.09
C CYS A 137 2.73 -19.40 -38.29
N THR A 138 3.95 -19.69 -37.83
CA THR A 138 4.17 -20.74 -36.82
C THR A 138 3.90 -20.18 -35.42
N PRO A 139 3.35 -20.96 -34.47
CA PRO A 139 3.19 -20.51 -33.09
C PRO A 139 4.51 -20.03 -32.45
N LYS A 140 5.65 -20.65 -32.81
CA LYS A 140 6.99 -20.23 -32.38
C LYS A 140 7.36 -18.83 -32.87
N LEU A 141 7.17 -18.54 -34.16
CA LEU A 141 7.44 -17.20 -34.71
C LEU A 141 6.49 -16.17 -34.08
N LEU A 142 5.23 -16.53 -33.85
CA LEU A 142 4.27 -15.66 -33.17
C LEU A 142 4.72 -15.36 -31.72
N ASN A 143 5.22 -16.34 -30.97
CA ASN A 143 5.78 -16.11 -29.63
C ASN A 143 6.98 -15.15 -29.64
N VAL A 144 7.90 -15.31 -30.60
CA VAL A 144 9.05 -14.39 -30.75
C VAL A 144 8.58 -12.97 -31.05
N LEU A 145 7.62 -12.82 -31.97
CA LEU A 145 7.02 -11.53 -32.30
C LEU A 145 6.36 -10.88 -31.08
N LEU A 146 5.57 -11.66 -30.32
CA LEU A 146 4.91 -11.18 -29.11
C LEU A 146 5.92 -10.77 -28.04
N GLY A 147 7.00 -11.53 -27.84
CA GLY A 147 8.10 -11.17 -26.94
C GLY A 147 8.70 -9.80 -27.26
N CYS A 148 8.91 -9.50 -28.55
CA CYS A 148 9.37 -8.19 -29.00
C CYS A 148 8.35 -7.08 -28.68
N TRP A 149 7.05 -7.35 -28.90
CA TRP A 149 5.99 -6.40 -28.57
C TRP A 149 5.83 -6.15 -27.08
N ILE A 150 6.12 -7.11 -26.21
CA ILE A 150 6.05 -6.89 -24.75
C ILE A 150 6.93 -5.72 -24.35
N HIS A 151 8.16 -5.65 -24.89
CA HIS A 151 9.07 -4.54 -24.62
C HIS A 151 8.41 -3.19 -24.94
N VAL A 152 7.86 -3.05 -26.15
CA VAL A 152 7.17 -1.82 -26.59
C VAL A 152 5.93 -1.51 -25.76
N LEU A 153 5.10 -2.52 -25.47
CA LEU A 153 3.86 -2.38 -24.73
C LEU A 153 4.08 -2.01 -23.26
N THR A 154 5.25 -2.29 -22.68
CA THR A 154 5.52 -1.95 -21.28
C THR A 154 5.60 -0.45 -21.01
N TYR A 155 5.92 0.36 -22.03
CA TYR A 155 5.87 1.83 -21.95
C TYR A 155 4.44 2.36 -21.87
N ARG A 156 3.44 1.59 -22.34
CA ARG A 156 2.01 1.89 -22.16
C ARG A 156 1.24 0.62 -21.84
N ARG A 157 1.50 0.05 -20.65
CA ARG A 157 0.99 -1.27 -20.20
C ARG A 157 -0.48 -1.56 -20.49
N PRO A 158 -1.43 -0.60 -20.37
CA PRO A 158 -2.83 -0.86 -20.72
C PRO A 158 -3.03 -1.44 -22.13
N ALA A 159 -2.14 -1.11 -23.08
CA ALA A 159 -2.17 -1.65 -24.45
C ALA A 159 -1.95 -3.16 -24.54
N LEU A 160 -1.44 -3.83 -23.49
CA LEU A 160 -1.33 -5.30 -23.44
C LEU A 160 -2.69 -6.00 -23.65
N CYS A 161 -3.80 -5.34 -23.32
CA CYS A 161 -5.13 -5.90 -23.56
C CYS A 161 -5.50 -6.05 -25.05
N ILE A 162 -4.70 -5.52 -25.98
CA ILE A 162 -4.86 -5.74 -27.41
C ILE A 162 -4.60 -7.22 -27.77
N LEU A 163 -3.64 -7.89 -27.14
CA LEU A 163 -3.07 -9.16 -27.59
C LEU A 163 -3.73 -10.40 -26.93
N ASP A 164 -5.05 -10.50 -26.84
CA ASP A 164 -5.72 -11.65 -26.19
C ASP A 164 -5.66 -12.93 -27.02
N GLN A 165 -6.12 -12.88 -28.28
CA GLN A 165 -6.12 -14.04 -29.16
C GLN A 165 -4.69 -14.40 -29.62
N CYS A 166 -3.82 -13.41 -29.79
CA CYS A 166 -2.43 -13.64 -30.17
C CYS A 166 -1.72 -14.57 -29.18
N PHE A 167 -1.84 -14.35 -27.88
CA PHE A 167 -1.23 -15.26 -26.88
C PHE A 167 -1.81 -16.67 -26.94
N LYS A 168 -3.12 -16.81 -27.15
CA LYS A 168 -3.78 -18.12 -27.28
C LYS A 168 -3.28 -18.88 -28.50
N ASP A 169 -3.11 -18.19 -29.62
CA ASP A 169 -2.63 -18.79 -30.87
C ASP A 169 -1.13 -19.12 -30.79
N ALA A 170 -0.35 -18.31 -30.07
CA ALA A 170 1.08 -18.56 -29.88
C ALA A 170 1.37 -19.74 -28.93
N ALA A 171 0.46 -20.04 -28.00
CA ALA A 171 0.57 -21.19 -27.10
C ALA A 171 0.21 -22.54 -27.75
N ARG A 172 -0.18 -22.58 -29.03
CA ARG A 172 -0.57 -23.82 -29.71
C ARG A 172 0.62 -24.74 -29.97
N LEU A 173 0.35 -26.03 -29.94
CA LEU A 173 1.27 -27.10 -30.32
C LEU A 173 0.71 -27.87 -31.53
N PRO A 174 1.58 -28.41 -32.40
CA PRO A 174 3.04 -28.24 -32.43
C PRO A 174 3.47 -26.81 -32.82
N SER A 175 4.55 -26.30 -32.24
CA SER A 175 4.94 -24.89 -32.35
C SER A 175 5.72 -24.54 -33.64
N ASP A 176 6.27 -25.53 -34.32
CA ASP A 176 7.06 -25.36 -35.55
C ASP A 176 6.23 -25.54 -36.83
N VAL A 177 4.93 -25.85 -36.72
CA VAL A 177 4.04 -26.03 -37.88
C VAL A 177 3.41 -24.70 -38.29
N VAL A 178 3.40 -24.43 -39.60
CA VAL A 178 2.73 -23.25 -40.15
C VAL A 178 1.22 -23.40 -40.01
N THR A 179 0.59 -22.45 -39.33
CA THR A 179 -0.85 -22.45 -39.12
C THR A 179 -1.50 -21.20 -39.71
N ARG A 180 -2.75 -21.31 -40.10
CA ARG A 180 -3.56 -20.16 -40.51
C ARG A 180 -3.96 -19.36 -39.27
N LEU A 181 -3.65 -18.07 -39.29
CA LEU A 181 -4.04 -17.15 -38.23
C LEU A 181 -5.54 -16.89 -38.27
N SER A 182 -6.16 -16.85 -37.09
CA SER A 182 -7.56 -16.45 -36.98
C SER A 182 -7.74 -14.99 -37.42
N GLN A 183 -8.95 -14.61 -37.85
CA GLN A 183 -9.24 -13.22 -38.19
C GLN A 183 -9.03 -12.29 -36.98
N ARG A 184 -9.29 -12.77 -35.76
CA ARG A 184 -9.06 -12.00 -34.52
C ARG A 184 -7.57 -11.72 -34.34
N THR A 185 -6.72 -12.73 -34.48
CA THR A 185 -5.26 -12.59 -34.37
C THR A 185 -4.72 -11.59 -35.40
N ARG A 186 -5.18 -11.68 -36.65
CA ARG A 186 -4.79 -10.72 -37.69
C ARG A 186 -5.21 -9.28 -37.34
N ASN A 187 -6.41 -9.10 -36.81
CA ASN A 187 -6.89 -7.78 -36.38
C ASN A 187 -6.09 -7.23 -35.19
N GLU A 188 -5.75 -8.07 -34.20
CA GLU A 188 -4.93 -7.67 -33.05
C GLU A 188 -3.51 -7.28 -33.48
N LEU A 189 -2.89 -8.05 -34.40
CA LEU A 189 -1.58 -7.75 -34.96
C LEU A 189 -1.57 -6.43 -35.75
N LEU A 190 -2.59 -6.20 -36.60
CA LEU A 190 -2.71 -4.93 -37.32
C LEU A 190 -2.94 -3.76 -36.35
N LEU A 191 -3.78 -3.96 -35.34
CA LEU A 191 -4.06 -2.93 -34.34
C LEU A 191 -2.81 -2.55 -33.57
N VAL A 192 -2.03 -3.52 -33.07
CA VAL A 192 -0.80 -3.20 -32.33
C VAL A 192 0.25 -2.53 -33.23
N ALA A 193 0.35 -2.93 -34.50
CA ALA A 193 1.23 -2.30 -35.47
C ALA A 193 0.86 -0.83 -35.71
N ILE A 194 -0.43 -0.53 -35.91
CA ILE A 194 -0.92 0.86 -36.09
C ILE A 194 -0.70 1.69 -34.82
N MET A 195 -0.92 1.08 -33.66
CA MET A 195 -0.77 1.76 -32.36
C MET A 195 0.69 1.97 -31.94
N GLY A 196 1.65 1.30 -32.57
CA GLY A 196 3.09 1.32 -32.22
C GLY A 196 3.65 2.72 -31.87
N PRO A 197 3.44 3.76 -32.69
CA PRO A 197 3.95 5.10 -32.41
C PRO A 197 3.37 5.77 -31.15
N LEU A 198 2.20 5.32 -30.68
CA LEU A 198 1.54 5.85 -29.48
C LEU A 198 1.98 5.12 -28.20
N LEU A 199 2.77 4.05 -28.32
CA LEU A 199 3.27 3.25 -27.20
C LEU A 199 4.57 3.82 -26.63
N GLN A 200 4.52 5.10 -26.26
CA GLN A 200 5.60 5.84 -25.60
C GLN A 200 5.06 6.54 -24.35
N THR A 201 5.94 6.77 -23.37
CA THR A 201 5.64 7.54 -22.16
C THR A 201 6.15 8.95 -22.32
N ASP A 202 5.28 9.92 -22.09
CA ASP A 202 5.65 11.31 -21.86
C ASP A 202 6.02 11.50 -20.38
N LEU A 203 7.24 11.98 -20.15
CA LEU A 203 7.80 12.26 -18.84
C LEU A 203 7.27 13.60 -18.30
N ARG A 204 6.84 14.52 -19.16
CA ARG A 204 6.43 15.90 -18.82
C ARG A 204 4.97 16.07 -18.47
N THR A 205 4.18 15.02 -18.65
CA THR A 205 2.77 14.97 -18.27
C THR A 205 2.56 15.48 -16.82
N GLY A 206 1.65 16.44 -16.65
CA GLY A 206 1.36 17.04 -15.33
C GLY A 206 0.60 16.08 -14.39
N TRP A 207 0.26 16.58 -13.21
CA TRP A 207 -0.52 15.85 -12.21
C TRP A 207 -1.93 16.42 -12.11
N CYS A 208 -2.94 15.57 -12.02
CA CYS A 208 -4.31 16.01 -11.72
C CYS A 208 -4.40 16.37 -10.24
N PRO A 209 -4.82 17.60 -9.86
CA PRO A 209 -4.89 18.05 -8.46
C PRO A 209 -6.13 17.51 -7.72
N ASP A 210 -6.55 16.30 -8.05
CA ASP A 210 -7.71 15.62 -7.51
C ASP A 210 -7.37 14.16 -7.25
N VAL A 211 -7.88 13.63 -6.13
CA VAL A 211 -7.89 12.19 -5.86
C VAL A 211 -9.31 11.67 -5.99
N PHE A 212 -9.45 10.61 -6.77
CA PHE A 212 -10.75 10.04 -7.10
C PHE A 212 -11.01 8.78 -6.31
N CYS A 213 -12.26 8.60 -5.88
CA CYS A 213 -12.73 7.36 -5.28
C CYS A 213 -13.82 6.81 -6.17
N MET A 214 -13.75 5.54 -6.55
CA MET A 214 -14.79 4.95 -7.40
C MET A 214 -15.24 3.61 -6.84
N ASP A 215 -16.52 3.33 -7.06
CA ASP A 215 -17.13 2.07 -6.63
C ASP A 215 -18.26 1.68 -7.58
N ALA A 216 -18.55 0.38 -7.61
CA ALA A 216 -19.68 -0.17 -8.33
C ALA A 216 -20.43 -1.17 -7.44
N SER A 217 -21.75 -1.18 -7.57
CA SER A 217 -22.65 -2.19 -7.03
C SER A 217 -23.36 -2.89 -8.19
N PRO A 218 -24.12 -3.98 -7.96
CA PRO A 218 -24.89 -4.66 -9.01
C PRO A 218 -25.86 -3.75 -9.77
N THR A 219 -26.33 -2.70 -9.10
CA THR A 219 -27.40 -1.83 -9.61
C THR A 219 -26.90 -0.47 -10.06
N GLY A 220 -25.78 0.00 -9.51
CA GLY A 220 -25.32 1.36 -9.72
C GLY A 220 -23.85 1.57 -9.47
N ALA A 221 -23.41 2.79 -9.68
CA ALA A 221 -22.01 3.11 -9.82
C ALA A 221 -21.78 4.57 -9.38
N GLY A 222 -20.71 4.82 -8.63
CA GLY A 222 -20.45 6.10 -7.97
C GLY A 222 -19.00 6.56 -8.11
N LEU A 223 -18.81 7.85 -8.37
CA LEU A 223 -17.50 8.50 -8.41
C LEU A 223 -17.54 9.72 -7.48
N CYS A 224 -16.55 9.81 -6.61
CA CYS A 224 -16.29 10.96 -5.75
C CYS A 224 -14.90 11.53 -6.05
N SER A 225 -14.71 12.81 -5.80
CA SER A 225 -13.40 13.48 -5.97
C SER A 225 -13.11 14.33 -4.76
N ALA A 226 -11.84 14.40 -4.36
CA ALA A 226 -11.36 15.35 -3.37
C ALA A 226 -10.14 16.12 -3.91
N PRO A 227 -10.11 17.45 -3.76
CA PRO A 227 -8.98 18.25 -4.20
C PRO A 227 -7.76 17.95 -3.32
N VAL A 228 -6.63 17.67 -3.97
CA VAL A 228 -5.34 17.40 -3.32
C VAL A 228 -4.24 18.06 -4.15
N PRO A 229 -3.34 18.86 -3.56
CA PRO A 229 -2.24 19.51 -4.29
C PRO A 229 -1.39 18.54 -5.11
N GLU A 230 -0.91 18.98 -6.27
CA GLU A 230 -0.17 18.16 -7.23
C GLU A 230 1.06 17.46 -6.62
N ASN A 231 1.80 18.13 -5.73
CA ASN A 231 2.94 17.55 -5.04
C ASN A 231 2.55 16.35 -4.17
N ALA A 232 1.41 16.42 -3.48
CA ALA A 232 0.91 15.31 -2.67
C ALA A 232 0.40 14.17 -3.57
N VAL A 233 -0.27 14.47 -4.68
CA VAL A 233 -0.70 13.47 -5.66
C VAL A 233 0.50 12.76 -6.29
N ALA A 234 1.53 13.51 -6.68
CA ALA A 234 2.76 12.98 -7.24
C ALA A 234 3.44 11.99 -6.28
N GLU A 235 3.57 12.38 -5.02
CA GLU A 235 4.13 11.52 -3.97
C GLU A 235 3.29 10.27 -3.75
N LEU A 236 1.96 10.39 -3.64
CA LEU A 236 1.08 9.23 -3.48
C LEU A 236 1.11 8.29 -4.69
N HIS A 237 1.21 8.83 -5.91
CA HIS A 237 1.27 8.05 -7.13
C HIS A 237 2.57 7.24 -7.25
N ARG A 238 3.69 7.69 -6.67
CA ARG A 238 4.93 6.88 -6.60
C ARG A 238 4.72 5.54 -5.88
N TYR A 239 3.72 5.46 -5.00
CA TYR A 239 3.32 4.25 -4.28
C TYR A 239 2.13 3.52 -4.91
N SER A 240 1.65 3.96 -6.07
CA SER A 240 0.59 3.29 -6.81
C SER A 240 0.95 1.84 -7.17
N GLU A 241 -0.07 1.02 -7.41
CA GLU A 241 0.13 -0.39 -7.68
C GLU A 241 0.88 -0.64 -8.99
N GLN A 242 2.13 -1.12 -8.87
CA GLN A 242 2.96 -1.49 -10.02
C GLN A 242 2.64 -2.89 -10.56
N ARG A 243 1.89 -3.72 -9.81
CA ARG A 243 1.41 -5.05 -10.21
C ARG A 243 0.04 -5.30 -9.58
N GLY A 244 -0.92 -5.77 -10.38
CA GLY A 244 -2.20 -6.25 -9.86
C GLY A 244 -2.02 -7.51 -9.02
N PHE A 245 -2.88 -7.71 -8.02
CA PHE A 245 -2.91 -8.96 -7.26
C PHE A 245 -3.61 -10.04 -8.10
N TYR A 246 -3.05 -11.25 -8.15
CA TYR A 246 -3.69 -12.38 -8.83
C TYR A 246 -4.86 -12.87 -7.97
N THR A 247 -6.01 -12.19 -8.06
CA THR A 247 -7.28 -12.78 -7.60
C THR A 247 -8.04 -13.30 -8.81
N LYS A 248 -8.45 -14.58 -8.74
CA LYS A 248 -9.42 -15.13 -9.70
C LYS A 248 -10.72 -14.32 -9.60
N LEU A 249 -11.42 -14.20 -10.73
CA LEU A 249 -12.78 -13.64 -10.72
C LEU A 249 -13.60 -14.43 -9.69
N GLU A 250 -14.27 -13.72 -8.79
CA GLU A 250 -15.11 -14.36 -7.80
C GLU A 250 -16.24 -15.15 -8.49
N ALA A 251 -16.67 -16.27 -7.90
CA ALA A 251 -17.82 -16.97 -8.43
C ALA A 251 -19.09 -16.12 -8.24
N PRO A 252 -20.04 -16.12 -9.19
CA PRO A 252 -21.30 -15.35 -9.06
C PRO A 252 -22.06 -15.64 -7.75
N SER A 253 -22.00 -16.89 -7.28
CA SER A 253 -22.58 -17.30 -6.00
C SER A 253 -21.87 -16.68 -4.79
N SER A 254 -20.53 -16.65 -4.78
CA SER A 254 -19.74 -16.01 -3.73
C SER A 254 -19.93 -14.48 -3.70
N ALA A 255 -20.02 -13.84 -4.86
CA ALA A 255 -20.32 -12.42 -4.97
C ALA A 255 -21.73 -12.10 -4.41
N ALA A 256 -22.75 -12.89 -4.78
CA ALA A 256 -24.11 -12.74 -4.27
C ALA A 256 -24.21 -12.96 -2.74
N LEU A 257 -23.46 -13.93 -2.20
CA LEU A 257 -23.40 -14.18 -0.76
C LEU A 257 -22.73 -13.03 0.01
N ARG A 258 -21.64 -12.46 -0.53
CA ARG A 258 -21.01 -11.26 0.05
C ARG A 258 -21.97 -10.07 0.08
N GLU A 259 -22.77 -9.89 -0.96
CA GLU A 259 -23.78 -8.82 -1.01
C GLU A 259 -24.85 -8.96 0.07
N MET A 260 -25.19 -10.19 0.44
CA MET A 260 -26.11 -10.50 1.54
C MET A 260 -25.43 -10.42 2.93
N GLY A 261 -24.16 -10.02 3.00
CA GLY A 261 -23.38 -9.92 4.24
C GLY A 261 -22.74 -11.24 4.70
N PHE A 262 -22.82 -12.30 3.91
CA PHE A 262 -22.19 -13.58 4.19
C PHE A 262 -20.79 -13.62 3.58
N TYR A 263 -19.78 -13.33 4.40
CA TYR A 263 -18.37 -13.42 4.00
C TYR A 263 -17.95 -14.88 3.94
N THR A 264 -17.67 -15.40 2.75
CA THR A 264 -16.74 -16.52 2.63
C THR A 264 -15.35 -15.92 2.67
N GLU A 265 -14.53 -16.25 3.67
CA GLU A 265 -13.11 -15.94 3.58
C GLU A 265 -12.60 -16.53 2.26
N PRO A 266 -11.97 -15.73 1.38
CA PRO A 266 -11.35 -16.31 0.20
C PRO A 266 -10.35 -17.34 0.72
N VAL A 267 -10.54 -18.61 0.34
CA VAL A 267 -9.53 -19.64 0.55
C VAL A 267 -8.32 -19.17 -0.25
N TYR A 268 -7.35 -18.58 0.45
CA TYR A 268 -6.05 -18.22 -0.08
C TYR A 268 -5.33 -19.54 -0.34
N LEU A 269 -5.64 -20.20 -1.47
CA LEU A 269 -4.81 -21.29 -1.96
C LEU A 269 -3.45 -20.67 -2.30
N ASP A 270 -2.45 -21.09 -1.53
CA ASP A 270 -1.07 -20.65 -1.59
C ASP A 270 -0.57 -20.51 -3.03
N ALA A 271 -0.29 -19.27 -3.42
CA ALA A 271 0.89 -18.98 -4.23
C ALA A 271 1.84 -18.23 -3.31
N GLU A 272 2.38 -18.94 -2.32
CA GLU A 272 3.65 -18.57 -1.72
C GLU A 272 4.62 -18.27 -2.88
N SER A 273 4.90 -17.00 -3.14
CA SER A 273 6.31 -16.71 -3.35
C SER A 273 6.93 -17.02 -1.99
N PRO A 274 7.76 -18.07 -1.85
CA PRO A 274 8.44 -18.28 -0.59
C PRO A 274 9.08 -16.94 -0.25
N ALA A 275 8.75 -16.41 0.92
CA ALA A 275 9.64 -15.43 1.51
C ALA A 275 11.03 -16.07 1.43
N PRO A 276 12.05 -15.38 0.90
CA PRO A 276 13.38 -15.96 0.89
C PRO A 276 13.65 -16.47 2.31
N PRO A 277 14.19 -17.69 2.46
CA PRO A 277 14.55 -18.19 3.78
C PRO A 277 15.35 -17.08 4.46
N LEU A 278 14.97 -16.79 5.70
CA LEU A 278 15.65 -15.83 6.55
C LEU A 278 17.05 -16.38 6.86
N GLU A 279 17.96 -16.32 5.90
CA GLU A 279 19.39 -16.43 6.15
C GLU A 279 19.84 -15.09 6.71
N LEU A 280 19.46 -14.84 7.96
CA LEU A 280 20.29 -14.03 8.83
C LEU A 280 21.63 -14.76 8.93
N PRO A 281 22.78 -14.15 8.61
CA PRO A 281 23.99 -14.50 9.31
C PRO A 281 23.78 -14.00 10.74
N LEU A 282 23.08 -14.78 11.56
CA LEU A 282 23.18 -14.65 13.01
C LEU A 282 24.67 -14.84 13.31
N PRO A 283 25.37 -13.83 13.87
CA PRO A 283 26.71 -14.07 14.36
C PRO A 283 26.60 -15.21 15.37
N ARG A 284 27.25 -16.35 15.10
CA ARG A 284 27.24 -17.56 15.94
C ARG A 284 27.60 -17.29 17.42
N LEU A 285 28.07 -16.09 17.75
CA LEU A 285 28.32 -15.61 19.10
C LEU A 285 27.07 -15.43 19.98
N LEU A 286 25.88 -15.18 19.44
CA LEU A 286 24.69 -14.87 20.26
C LEU A 286 24.05 -16.10 20.94
N LEU A 287 24.39 -17.32 20.51
CA LEU A 287 23.84 -18.55 21.07
C LEU A 287 24.71 -19.17 22.17
N GLN A 288 25.96 -18.71 22.35
CA GLN A 288 26.91 -19.39 23.24
C GLN A 288 27.11 -18.73 24.60
N GLN A 289 26.74 -17.45 24.79
CA GLN A 289 26.89 -16.77 26.09
C GLN A 289 25.77 -15.73 26.36
N PRO A 290 24.64 -16.15 26.98
CA PRO A 290 23.47 -15.28 27.15
C PRO A 290 23.63 -14.17 28.21
N ARG A 291 24.75 -14.12 28.94
CA ARG A 291 24.95 -13.16 30.05
C ARG A 291 26.05 -12.12 29.83
N GLN A 292 26.78 -12.15 28.72
CA GLN A 292 27.86 -11.18 28.45
C GLN A 292 27.68 -10.35 27.16
N ALA A 293 26.63 -10.59 26.38
CA ALA A 293 26.41 -9.90 25.09
C ALA A 293 25.60 -8.59 25.15
N PHE A 294 25.37 -8.00 26.33
CA PHE A 294 24.66 -6.71 26.43
C PHE A 294 25.49 -5.60 27.10
N PRO A 295 26.52 -5.06 26.42
CA PRO A 295 26.92 -3.67 26.58
C PRO A 295 26.39 -2.76 25.45
N PHE A 296 25.60 -3.28 24.50
CA PHE A 296 25.17 -2.53 23.31
C PHE A 296 23.91 -1.65 23.49
N ALA A 297 23.28 -1.68 24.66
CA ALA A 297 22.03 -0.96 24.93
C ALA A 297 22.23 0.51 25.38
N ARG A 298 23.33 1.17 24.99
CA ARG A 298 23.57 2.59 25.37
C ARG A 298 23.62 3.60 24.26
N THR A 299 23.66 3.21 23.00
CA THR A 299 23.50 4.17 21.89
C THR A 299 23.07 3.45 20.65
N VAL A 300 21.79 3.09 20.57
CA VAL A 300 21.19 2.81 19.27
C VAL A 300 21.08 4.16 18.55
N ARG A 301 22.05 4.48 17.68
CA ARG A 301 21.98 5.69 16.86
C ARG A 301 20.76 5.56 15.95
N ARG A 302 20.01 6.65 15.78
CA ARG A 302 18.81 6.75 14.91
C ARG A 302 18.98 6.14 13.51
N GLU A 303 20.22 6.02 13.03
CA GLU A 303 20.58 5.52 11.71
C GLU A 303 20.53 3.98 11.60
N GLU A 304 20.81 3.25 12.68
CA GLU A 304 20.81 1.77 12.71
C GLU A 304 19.38 1.18 12.78
N VAL A 305 18.47 1.84 13.52
CA VAL A 305 17.03 1.52 13.50
C VAL A 305 16.43 1.77 12.12
N ARG A 306 16.93 2.80 11.42
CA ARG A 306 16.55 3.10 10.04
C ARG A 306 16.96 1.98 9.10
N ALA A 307 18.16 1.43 9.27
CA ALA A 307 18.66 0.33 8.44
C ALA A 307 17.84 -0.97 8.62
N PHE A 308 17.40 -1.27 9.85
CA PHE A 308 16.60 -2.46 10.19
C PHE A 308 15.15 -2.40 9.67
N LEU A 309 14.55 -1.22 9.59
CA LEU A 309 13.18 -1.01 9.11
C LEU A 309 13.02 -1.00 7.58
N LEU A 310 14.13 -0.99 6.82
CA LEU A 310 14.12 -0.78 5.37
C LEU A 310 14.03 -2.08 4.53
N GLY A 311 13.69 -3.22 5.12
CA GLY A 311 13.59 -4.51 4.43
C GLY A 311 12.17 -5.11 4.40
N TYR A 312 11.42 -4.84 3.31
CA TYR A 312 10.24 -5.60 2.81
C TYR A 312 8.92 -5.58 3.63
N PRO A 313 7.73 -5.83 3.03
CA PRO A 313 7.26 -5.58 1.67
C PRO A 313 6.20 -4.46 1.57
N ALA A 314 6.27 -3.66 0.50
CA ALA A 314 5.46 -2.47 0.19
C ALA A 314 3.93 -2.68 -0.02
N ALA A 315 3.39 -3.88 0.21
CA ALA A 315 1.99 -4.20 -0.08
C ALA A 315 1.01 -3.67 0.99
N LEU A 316 1.40 -3.71 2.26
CA LEU A 316 0.59 -3.23 3.39
C LEU A 316 0.58 -1.69 3.49
N THR A 317 1.62 -1.07 2.92
CA THR A 317 1.88 0.37 2.89
C THR A 317 0.86 1.19 2.15
N ARG A 318 0.30 0.60 1.10
CA ARG A 318 -0.63 1.24 0.19
C ARG A 318 -2.03 1.37 0.80
N GLN A 319 -2.41 0.44 1.68
CA GLN A 319 -3.76 0.32 2.23
C GLN A 319 -4.06 1.32 3.35
N LEU A 320 -3.08 1.63 4.22
CA LEU A 320 -3.29 2.53 5.36
C LEU A 320 -3.36 4.01 4.96
N ALA A 321 -2.55 4.43 3.98
CA ALA A 321 -2.57 5.79 3.43
C ALA A 321 -3.84 6.02 2.59
N ALA A 322 -4.19 5.08 1.71
CA ALA A 322 -5.41 5.14 0.90
C ALA A 322 -6.69 5.10 1.76
N GLY A 323 -6.74 4.22 2.76
CA GLY A 323 -7.83 4.15 3.73
C GLY A 323 -7.99 5.41 4.57
N SER A 324 -6.88 6.05 4.95
CA SER A 324 -6.89 7.34 5.64
C SER A 324 -7.34 8.46 4.71
N LEU A 325 -6.94 8.46 3.44
CA LEU A 325 -7.33 9.48 2.48
C LEU A 325 -8.83 9.39 2.14
N ALA A 326 -9.31 8.19 1.85
CA ALA A 326 -10.72 7.93 1.55
C ALA A 326 -11.63 8.17 2.77
N ALA A 327 -11.25 7.73 3.96
CA ALA A 327 -12.07 7.92 5.15
C ALA A 327 -12.14 9.38 5.65
N LYS A 328 -11.38 10.33 5.08
CA LYS A 328 -11.17 11.64 5.72
C LYS A 328 -11.31 12.85 4.81
N ALA A 329 -11.15 12.68 3.50
CA ALA A 329 -11.42 13.75 2.57
C ALA A 329 -12.93 13.99 2.45
N ARG A 330 -13.37 15.26 2.51
CA ARG A 330 -14.69 15.64 1.99
C ARG A 330 -14.64 15.42 0.49
N ALA A 331 -15.04 14.23 0.04
CA ALA A 331 -15.05 13.86 -1.36
C ALA A 331 -16.49 14.01 -1.89
N PRO A 332 -16.89 15.21 -2.36
CA PRO A 332 -18.20 15.36 -2.99
C PRO A 332 -18.38 14.35 -4.12
N GLU A 333 -19.62 13.94 -4.30
CA GLU A 333 -20.00 13.14 -5.46
C GLU A 333 -19.76 13.94 -6.74
N VAL A 334 -19.13 13.30 -7.71
CA VAL A 334 -18.93 13.81 -9.06
C VAL A 334 -20.02 13.30 -9.99
N LEU A 335 -20.31 11.99 -9.93
CA LEU A 335 -21.36 11.37 -10.71
C LEU A 335 -21.87 10.09 -10.05
N ARG A 336 -23.14 9.78 -10.34
CA ARG A 336 -23.79 8.50 -10.07
C ARG A 336 -24.59 8.05 -11.28
N TYR A 337 -24.64 6.75 -11.55
CA TYR A 337 -25.56 6.19 -12.55
C TYR A 337 -25.95 4.76 -12.22
N ARG A 338 -27.05 4.29 -12.83
CA ARG A 338 -27.53 2.91 -12.72
C ARG A 338 -27.13 2.08 -13.93
N PHE A 339 -26.76 0.83 -13.70
CA PHE A 339 -26.52 -0.11 -14.79
C PHE A 339 -27.85 -0.58 -15.37
N ARG A 340 -27.95 -0.61 -16.72
CA ARG A 340 -29.14 -1.15 -17.40
C ARG A 340 -29.35 -2.64 -17.17
N LYS A 341 -28.27 -3.38 -16.91
CA LYS A 341 -28.26 -4.81 -16.61
C LYS A 341 -27.28 -5.07 -15.48
N SER A 342 -27.69 -5.88 -14.50
CA SER A 342 -26.79 -6.40 -13.49
C SER A 342 -25.68 -7.24 -14.15
N GLY A 343 -24.52 -7.28 -13.52
CA GLY A 343 -23.36 -8.01 -13.99
C GLY A 343 -22.40 -8.29 -12.84
N HIS A 344 -21.37 -9.09 -13.13
CA HIS A 344 -20.36 -9.41 -12.13
C HIS A 344 -19.65 -8.13 -11.63
N ILE A 345 -19.47 -8.01 -10.31
CA ILE A 345 -18.94 -6.82 -9.64
C ILE A 345 -17.63 -6.30 -10.26
N ASN A 346 -16.62 -7.16 -10.45
CA ASN A 346 -15.35 -6.80 -11.11
C ASN A 346 -15.53 -6.20 -12.53
N ILE A 347 -16.54 -6.67 -13.29
CA ILE A 347 -16.83 -6.13 -14.64
C ILE A 347 -17.49 -4.74 -14.51
N LEU A 348 -18.35 -4.56 -13.51
CA LEU A 348 -19.00 -3.28 -13.23
C LEU A 348 -17.99 -2.23 -12.72
N GLU A 349 -17.04 -2.63 -11.88
CA GLU A 349 -15.93 -1.77 -11.44
C GLU A 349 -15.01 -1.39 -12.61
N ALA A 350 -14.67 -2.33 -13.49
CA ALA A 350 -13.91 -2.00 -14.71
C ALA A 350 -14.69 -1.05 -15.64
N ARG A 351 -16.02 -1.16 -15.71
CA ARG A 351 -16.87 -0.21 -16.44
C ARG A 351 -16.88 1.15 -15.75
N MET A 352 -16.87 1.19 -14.42
CA MET A 352 -16.70 2.44 -13.68
C MET A 352 -15.36 3.09 -13.94
N PHE A 353 -14.29 2.31 -13.95
CA PHE A 353 -12.96 2.78 -14.31
C PHE A 353 -12.93 3.35 -15.74
N LYS A 354 -13.66 2.74 -16.68
CA LYS A 354 -13.84 3.31 -18.02
C LYS A 354 -14.60 4.64 -18.00
N THR A 355 -15.68 4.76 -17.23
CA THR A 355 -16.44 6.01 -17.09
C THR A 355 -15.59 7.10 -16.45
N PHE A 356 -14.79 6.75 -15.45
CA PHE A 356 -13.80 7.63 -14.83
C PHE A 356 -12.79 8.17 -15.86
N GLN A 357 -12.22 7.30 -16.71
CA GLN A 357 -11.29 7.75 -17.76
C GLN A 357 -11.97 8.68 -18.78
N LYS A 358 -13.23 8.43 -19.14
CA LYS A 358 -14.01 9.34 -19.99
C LYS A 358 -14.18 10.72 -19.34
N TYR A 359 -14.48 10.73 -18.03
CA TYR A 359 -14.62 11.95 -17.26
C TYR A 359 -13.30 12.72 -17.24
N LEU A 360 -12.19 12.06 -16.90
CA LEU A 360 -10.87 12.67 -16.87
C LEU A 360 -10.44 13.23 -18.22
N THR A 361 -10.57 12.47 -19.30
CA THR A 361 -10.16 12.92 -20.64
C THR A 361 -10.84 14.24 -21.05
N ARG A 362 -12.07 14.50 -20.57
CA ARG A 362 -12.80 15.74 -20.86
C ARG A 362 -12.41 16.91 -19.97
N ARG A 363 -11.87 16.64 -18.77
CA ARG A 363 -11.60 17.65 -17.74
C ARG A 363 -10.11 17.98 -17.60
N ALA A 364 -9.26 16.97 -17.69
CA ALA A 364 -7.81 17.05 -17.55
C ALA A 364 -7.17 15.97 -18.46
N PRO A 365 -7.08 16.20 -19.78
CA PRO A 365 -6.25 15.38 -20.65
C PRO A 365 -4.76 15.55 -20.30
N ASP A 366 -3.92 14.63 -20.77
CA ASP A 366 -2.45 14.68 -20.61
C ASP A 366 -2.02 14.83 -19.14
N CYS A 367 -2.65 14.04 -18.26
CA CYS A 367 -2.39 14.07 -16.83
C CYS A 367 -2.09 12.68 -16.24
N ARG A 368 -1.29 12.70 -15.18
CA ARG A 368 -1.19 11.61 -14.20
C ARG A 368 -2.28 11.78 -13.16
N SER A 369 -3.12 10.76 -13.00
CA SER A 369 -4.25 10.78 -12.08
C SER A 369 -4.07 9.76 -10.97
N LEU A 370 -4.71 9.98 -9.82
CA LEU A 370 -4.72 9.03 -8.71
C LEU A 370 -6.15 8.64 -8.38
N SER A 371 -6.39 7.33 -8.33
CA SER A 371 -7.69 6.77 -7.99
C SER A 371 -7.61 5.71 -6.91
N LEU A 372 -8.68 5.63 -6.12
CA LEU A 372 -8.88 4.67 -5.04
C LEU A 372 -9.92 3.63 -5.49
N LEU A 373 -9.56 2.35 -5.39
CA LEU A 373 -10.34 1.20 -5.85
C LEU A 373 -10.41 0.12 -4.77
N ASP A 374 -11.50 -0.63 -4.73
CA ASP A 374 -11.71 -1.71 -3.75
C ASP A 374 -11.41 -3.12 -4.29
N SER A 375 -11.44 -3.32 -5.60
CA SER A 375 -11.09 -4.60 -6.22
C SER A 375 -9.72 -4.64 -6.88
N ARG A 376 -9.12 -5.85 -6.86
CA ARG A 376 -7.86 -6.19 -7.54
C ARG A 376 -8.02 -7.49 -8.33
N SER A 377 -8.85 -7.48 -9.37
CA SER A 377 -9.08 -8.70 -10.16
C SER A 377 -8.34 -8.69 -11.49
N SER A 378 -7.69 -9.80 -11.80
CA SER A 378 -7.15 -10.11 -13.12
C SER A 378 -7.99 -11.23 -13.73
N SER A 379 -8.89 -10.90 -14.66
CA SER A 379 -9.74 -11.89 -15.33
C SER A 379 -9.80 -11.65 -16.84
N PRO A 380 -9.80 -12.71 -17.68
CA PRO A 380 -10.01 -12.59 -19.12
C PRO A 380 -11.30 -11.84 -19.49
N ALA A 381 -12.33 -11.92 -18.63
CA ALA A 381 -13.59 -11.19 -18.85
C ALA A 381 -13.42 -9.66 -18.83
N LEU A 382 -12.37 -9.14 -18.20
CA LEU A 382 -12.08 -7.71 -18.10
C LEU A 382 -11.43 -7.16 -19.38
N ILE A 383 -10.77 -8.01 -20.17
CA ILE A 383 -10.02 -7.59 -21.36
C ILE A 383 -10.90 -6.75 -22.30
N ARG A 384 -12.13 -7.19 -22.58
CA ARG A 384 -13.06 -6.45 -23.46
C ARG A 384 -13.38 -5.05 -22.92
N VAL A 385 -13.48 -4.89 -21.60
CA VAL A 385 -13.74 -3.58 -20.99
C VAL A 385 -12.49 -2.71 -21.08
N LEU A 386 -11.31 -3.27 -20.77
CA LEU A 386 -10.01 -2.61 -20.85
C LEU A 386 -9.65 -2.16 -22.27
N GLN A 387 -9.91 -2.98 -23.29
CA GLN A 387 -9.76 -2.58 -24.70
C GLN A 387 -10.59 -1.33 -25.00
N GLY A 388 -11.80 -1.26 -24.45
CA GLY A 388 -12.66 -0.09 -24.54
C GLY A 388 -12.19 1.14 -23.76
N THR A 389 -11.12 1.05 -22.97
CA THR A 389 -10.49 2.18 -22.28
C THR A 389 -9.32 2.79 -23.04
N LEU A 390 -8.70 2.04 -23.96
CA LEU A 390 -7.50 2.46 -24.69
C LEU A 390 -7.60 3.82 -25.38
N PRO A 391 -8.72 4.20 -26.03
CA PRO A 391 -8.82 5.52 -26.65
C PRO A 391 -8.66 6.66 -25.65
N TYR A 392 -9.12 6.47 -24.40
CA TYR A 392 -9.00 7.46 -23.34
C TYR A 392 -7.61 7.44 -22.71
N THR A 393 -7.06 6.25 -22.45
CA THR A 393 -5.70 6.13 -21.89
C THR A 393 -4.64 6.68 -22.84
N LEU A 394 -4.67 6.23 -24.11
CA LEU A 394 -3.65 6.57 -25.10
C LEU A 394 -3.95 7.90 -25.77
N GLY A 395 -5.18 8.09 -26.28
CA GLY A 395 -5.57 9.31 -26.99
C GLY A 395 -5.82 10.51 -26.07
N GLY A 396 -6.21 10.28 -24.81
CA GLY A 396 -6.34 11.33 -23.80
C GLY A 396 -5.09 11.57 -22.97
N GLY A 397 -3.98 10.88 -23.28
CA GLY A 397 -2.70 11.05 -22.57
C GLY A 397 -2.73 10.71 -21.08
N LEU A 398 -3.63 9.83 -20.64
CA LEU A 398 -3.82 9.54 -19.22
C LEU A 398 -2.79 8.53 -18.69
N TYR A 399 -2.30 8.78 -17.49
CA TYR A 399 -1.44 7.87 -16.71
C TYR A 399 -2.10 7.63 -15.36
N ASN A 400 -2.83 6.52 -15.26
CA ASN A 400 -3.66 6.23 -14.09
C ASN A 400 -2.85 5.50 -13.02
N GLY A 401 -2.73 6.13 -11.85
CA GLY A 401 -2.30 5.49 -10.62
C GLY A 401 -3.49 4.98 -9.83
N THR A 402 -3.39 3.76 -9.31
CA THR A 402 -4.42 3.14 -8.48
C THR A 402 -3.85 2.76 -7.12
N LEU A 403 -4.56 3.13 -6.05
CA LEU A 403 -4.32 2.66 -4.70
C LEU A 403 -5.54 1.90 -4.21
N HIS A 404 -5.32 0.76 -3.58
CA HIS A 404 -6.40 0.00 -2.99
C HIS A 404 -6.89 0.61 -1.68
N VAL A 405 -8.21 0.74 -1.55
CA VAL A 405 -8.92 1.10 -0.33
C VAL A 405 -9.89 -0.03 0.03
N TYR A 406 -10.17 -0.25 1.32
CA TYR A 406 -11.20 -1.21 1.72
C TYR A 406 -12.61 -0.68 1.44
N SER A 407 -13.57 -1.53 1.10
CA SER A 407 -14.97 -1.17 0.82
C SER A 407 -15.56 -0.26 1.89
N ALA A 408 -15.40 -0.61 3.17
CA ALA A 408 -15.91 0.15 4.31
C ALA A 408 -15.29 1.56 4.46
N GLN A 409 -14.19 1.83 3.77
CA GLN A 409 -13.50 3.12 3.73
C GLN A 409 -13.67 3.82 2.38
N ASN A 410 -14.27 3.18 1.39
CA ASN A 410 -14.50 3.72 0.06
C ASN A 410 -15.71 4.65 0.07
N ARG A 411 -15.47 5.94 -0.20
CA ARG A 411 -16.53 6.98 -0.18
C ARG A 411 -17.57 6.83 -1.28
N SER A 412 -17.25 6.06 -2.32
CA SER A 412 -18.16 5.85 -3.43
C SER A 412 -19.14 4.69 -3.21
N ASP A 413 -19.03 3.91 -2.12
CA ASP A 413 -19.96 2.80 -1.81
C ASP A 413 -21.40 3.28 -1.55
N GLY A 414 -21.56 4.42 -0.86
CA GLY A 414 -22.87 5.06 -0.70
C GLY A 414 -23.50 5.41 -2.06
N PRO A 415 -22.87 6.26 -2.87
CA PRO A 415 -23.33 6.61 -4.21
C PRO A 415 -23.58 5.41 -5.14
N SER A 416 -22.73 4.38 -5.13
CA SER A 416 -22.90 3.19 -5.96
C SER A 416 -24.19 2.41 -5.62
N ARG A 417 -24.67 2.53 -4.37
CA ARG A 417 -25.93 1.96 -3.87
C ARG A 417 -27.09 2.96 -3.82
N GLY A 418 -26.93 4.14 -4.41
CA GLY A 418 -27.96 5.18 -4.46
C GLY A 418 -28.14 5.98 -3.17
N LYS A 419 -27.22 5.84 -2.21
CA LYS A 419 -27.19 6.62 -0.96
C LYS A 419 -26.36 7.91 -1.15
N PRO A 420 -26.51 8.92 -0.27
CA PRO A 420 -25.57 10.05 -0.24
C PRO A 420 -24.16 9.59 0.15
N VAL A 421 -23.16 10.45 -0.08
CA VAL A 421 -21.79 10.22 0.40
C VAL A 421 -21.76 10.37 1.93
N ASP A 422 -21.20 9.39 2.62
CA ASP A 422 -21.07 9.44 4.08
C ASP A 422 -20.11 10.56 4.52
N PRO A 423 -20.36 11.23 5.66
CA PRO A 423 -19.47 12.27 6.17
C PRO A 423 -18.09 11.70 6.58
N PRO A 424 -17.04 12.55 6.64
CA PRO A 424 -15.73 12.15 7.14
C PRO A 424 -15.84 11.49 8.51
N THR A 425 -15.22 10.32 8.68
CA THR A 425 -15.32 9.55 9.94
C THR A 425 -14.19 9.88 10.92
N LYS A 426 -13.16 10.60 10.47
CA LYS A 426 -11.96 10.96 11.25
C LYS A 426 -11.40 12.30 10.77
N GLU A 427 -10.66 12.98 11.64
CA GLU A 427 -9.91 14.18 11.30
C GLU A 427 -8.74 13.91 10.34
N VAL A 428 -8.43 14.92 9.51
CA VAL A 428 -7.32 14.91 8.55
C VAL A 428 -6.00 14.70 9.32
N PRO A 429 -5.21 13.67 8.97
CA PRO A 429 -4.00 13.37 9.71
C PRO A 429 -2.91 14.38 9.39
N LEU A 430 -2.09 14.70 10.39
CA LEU A 430 -1.01 15.68 10.25
C LEU A 430 0.00 15.31 9.14
N TRP A 431 0.23 14.02 8.87
CA TRP A 431 1.09 13.61 7.75
C TRP A 431 0.53 14.05 6.39
N LEU A 432 -0.79 14.08 6.22
CA LEU A 432 -1.43 14.46 4.95
C LEU A 432 -1.40 15.98 4.80
N THR A 433 -1.68 16.73 5.88
CA THR A 433 -1.54 18.19 5.90
C THR A 433 -0.10 18.61 5.54
N GLN A 434 0.90 17.95 6.13
CA GLN A 434 2.30 18.19 5.83
C GLN A 434 2.69 17.77 4.41
N LEU A 435 2.17 16.65 3.92
CA LEU A 435 2.41 16.21 2.55
C LEU A 435 1.87 17.23 1.54
N CYS A 436 0.67 17.77 1.77
CA CYS A 436 0.09 18.85 0.97
C CYS A 436 0.97 20.10 0.96
N GLN A 437 1.70 20.37 2.05
CA GLN A 437 2.68 21.46 2.16
C GLN A 437 4.07 21.11 1.56
N GLY A 438 4.23 19.91 0.98
CA GLY A 438 5.50 19.46 0.39
C GLY A 438 6.44 18.76 1.38
N GLN A 439 6.02 18.52 2.61
CA GLN A 439 6.83 17.85 3.63
C GLN A 439 6.53 16.34 3.65
N THR A 440 7.42 15.52 3.10
CA THR A 440 7.21 14.06 2.95
C THR A 440 7.57 13.25 4.21
N HIS A 441 8.39 13.81 5.11
CA HIS A 441 9.01 13.04 6.21
C HIS A 441 8.01 12.19 7.05
N ARG A 442 6.86 12.75 7.44
CA ARG A 442 5.86 11.98 8.21
C ARG A 442 5.09 10.98 7.37
N PHE A 443 4.88 11.28 6.10
CA PHE A 443 4.33 10.32 5.16
C PHE A 443 5.29 9.14 4.98
N ASP A 444 6.58 9.39 4.79
CA ASP A 444 7.63 8.36 4.69
C ASP A 444 7.70 7.49 5.94
N LEU A 445 7.56 8.08 7.14
CA LEU A 445 7.48 7.32 8.38
C LEU A 445 6.20 6.47 8.47
N THR A 446 5.06 6.99 8.02
CA THR A 446 3.80 6.24 7.97
C THR A 446 3.93 5.05 7.02
N VAL A 447 4.55 5.29 5.86
CA VAL A 447 4.89 4.29 4.86
C VAL A 447 5.84 3.25 5.45
N ALA A 448 6.94 3.63 6.09
CA ALA A 448 7.86 2.70 6.71
C ALA A 448 7.21 1.86 7.82
N SER A 449 6.39 2.48 8.67
CA SER A 449 5.71 1.82 9.80
C SER A 449 4.76 0.70 9.34
N SER A 450 4.23 0.82 8.12
CA SER A 450 3.32 -0.18 7.55
C SER A 450 4.04 -1.41 7.00
N ALA A 451 5.34 -1.31 6.68
CA ALA A 451 6.14 -2.43 6.20
C ALA A 451 6.52 -3.38 7.34
N ALA A 452 6.42 -2.93 8.60
CA ALA A 452 6.63 -3.78 9.76
C ALA A 452 5.55 -4.89 9.77
N PRO A 453 5.95 -6.19 9.81
CA PRO A 453 5.02 -7.30 9.87
C PRO A 453 3.99 -7.06 10.98
N LYS A 454 2.69 -7.19 10.72
CA LYS A 454 1.63 -6.83 11.68
C LYS A 454 1.87 -7.41 13.08
N LEU A 455 2.45 -8.62 13.14
CA LEU A 455 2.84 -9.28 14.37
C LEU A 455 4.05 -8.56 15.02
N ALA A 456 5.17 -8.41 14.30
CA ALA A 456 6.37 -7.73 14.78
C ALA A 456 6.11 -6.27 15.15
N ALA A 457 5.33 -5.50 14.39
CA ALA A 457 4.98 -4.11 14.68
C ALA A 457 4.19 -3.95 15.99
N ARG A 458 3.31 -4.91 16.28
CA ARG A 458 2.51 -4.93 17.51
C ARG A 458 3.33 -5.41 18.69
N TRP A 459 4.19 -6.41 18.50
CA TRP A 459 5.16 -6.83 19.50
C TRP A 459 6.18 -5.75 19.77
N PHE A 460 6.68 -5.02 18.78
CA PHE A 460 7.67 -3.95 18.96
C PHE A 460 7.04 -2.74 19.64
N ARG A 461 5.80 -2.36 19.30
CA ARG A 461 5.07 -1.32 20.02
C ARG A 461 4.76 -1.73 21.45
N LEU A 462 4.39 -3.00 21.68
CA LEU A 462 4.20 -3.56 23.02
C LEU A 462 5.53 -3.62 23.78
N LEU A 463 6.63 -4.05 23.16
CA LEU A 463 7.96 -4.14 23.75
C LEU A 463 8.58 -2.76 24.03
N LEU A 464 8.29 -1.74 23.21
CA LEU A 464 8.68 -0.35 23.49
C LEU A 464 7.84 0.26 24.62
N LEU A 465 6.57 -0.14 24.75
CA LEU A 465 5.73 0.21 25.91
C LEU A 465 6.14 -0.55 27.17
N LEU A 466 6.64 -1.78 27.05
CA LEU A 466 7.17 -2.62 28.13
C LEU A 466 8.62 -2.27 28.51
N GLY A 467 9.41 -1.77 27.55
CA GLY A 467 10.84 -1.54 27.65
C GLY A 467 11.23 -0.19 28.26
N GLY A 468 10.24 0.62 28.65
CA GLY A 468 10.42 1.73 29.58
C GLY A 468 11.52 2.72 29.19
N ASP A 469 11.33 3.43 28.07
CA ASP A 469 12.03 4.71 27.86
C ASP A 469 11.03 5.89 27.98
N ILE A 470 10.30 5.85 29.09
CA ILE A 470 9.77 7.01 29.83
C ILE A 470 10.09 6.73 31.30
N GLU A 471 11.39 6.73 31.63
CA GLU A 471 12.04 6.68 32.95
C GLU A 471 11.56 5.71 34.06
N VAL A 472 12.48 5.44 34.98
CA VAL A 472 12.53 4.32 35.92
C VAL A 472 11.60 4.51 37.13
N ASN A 473 10.42 3.89 37.12
CA ASN A 473 9.76 3.32 38.31
C ASN A 473 8.55 2.43 37.94
N PRO A 474 8.12 1.53 38.84
CA PRO A 474 8.00 0.09 38.59
C PRO A 474 7.07 -0.25 37.42
N GLY A 475 7.36 -1.34 36.70
CA GLY A 475 6.49 -1.85 35.64
C GLY A 475 5.02 -1.82 36.06
N PHE A 476 4.17 -1.31 35.17
CA PHE A 476 2.78 -1.08 35.49
C PHE A 476 2.09 -2.36 35.99
N PRO A 477 1.25 -2.27 37.03
CA PRO A 477 0.57 -3.43 37.61
C PRO A 477 -0.25 -4.18 36.57
N ARG A 478 -0.29 -5.50 36.71
CA ARG A 478 -0.97 -6.46 35.81
C ARG A 478 -2.37 -6.01 35.35
N TYR A 479 -3.15 -5.32 36.19
CA TYR A 479 -4.49 -4.85 35.80
C TYR A 479 -4.45 -3.85 34.63
N LEU A 480 -3.37 -3.06 34.46
CA LEU A 480 -3.20 -2.18 33.30
C LEU A 480 -2.91 -2.96 32.02
N PHE A 481 -2.24 -4.11 32.12
CA PHE A 481 -2.09 -5.04 31.00
C PHE A 481 -3.43 -5.65 30.59
N VAL A 482 -4.25 -6.05 31.56
CA VAL A 482 -5.62 -6.54 31.31
C VAL A 482 -6.51 -5.45 30.70
N TYR A 483 -6.43 -4.21 31.21
CA TYR A 483 -7.14 -3.05 30.66
C TYR A 483 -6.67 -2.68 29.26
N ALA A 484 -5.38 -2.84 28.95
CA ALA A 484 -4.89 -2.64 27.59
C ALA A 484 -5.43 -3.71 26.62
N ILE A 485 -5.44 -4.99 27.03
CA ILE A 485 -6.01 -6.07 26.21
C ILE A 485 -7.50 -5.84 25.98
N THR A 486 -8.25 -5.52 27.04
CA THR A 486 -9.70 -5.28 26.95
C THR A 486 -10.04 -4.00 26.18
N ALA A 487 -9.32 -2.90 26.39
CA ALA A 487 -9.50 -1.67 25.60
C ALA A 487 -9.19 -1.91 24.10
N ILE A 488 -8.19 -2.73 23.77
CA ILE A 488 -7.93 -3.12 22.37
C ILE A 488 -9.07 -3.99 21.83
N GLN A 489 -9.63 -4.90 22.62
CA GLN A 489 -10.79 -5.70 22.23
C GLN A 489 -12.07 -4.85 22.08
N ASP A 490 -12.21 -3.77 22.85
CA ASP A 490 -13.36 -2.87 22.77
C ASP A 490 -13.24 -1.89 21.60
N VAL A 491 -12.06 -1.32 21.38
CA VAL A 491 -11.80 -0.40 20.24
C VAL A 491 -11.68 -1.16 18.93
N PHE A 492 -11.23 -2.42 18.96
CA PHE A 492 -11.07 -3.26 17.78
C PHE A 492 -11.60 -4.70 18.01
N PRO A 493 -12.94 -4.89 17.97
CA PRO A 493 -13.59 -6.17 18.29
C PRO A 493 -13.13 -7.37 17.45
N ALA A 494 -12.71 -7.13 16.21
CA ALA A 494 -12.19 -8.16 15.30
C ALA A 494 -10.91 -8.85 15.81
N PHE A 495 -10.22 -8.27 16.80
CA PHE A 495 -8.99 -8.84 17.35
C PHE A 495 -9.25 -9.77 18.55
N ARG A 496 -10.50 -9.96 19.00
CA ARG A 496 -10.82 -10.75 20.19
C ARG A 496 -10.25 -12.16 20.16
N GLN A 497 -10.40 -12.86 19.02
CA GLN A 497 -9.89 -14.21 18.80
C GLN A 497 -8.35 -14.28 18.67
N LEU A 498 -7.72 -13.17 18.26
CA LEU A 498 -6.28 -13.05 18.06
C LEU A 498 -5.53 -12.61 19.34
N MET A 499 -6.24 -12.22 20.40
CA MET A 499 -5.65 -11.84 21.70
C MET A 499 -5.35 -13.04 22.61
N THR A 500 -5.68 -14.26 22.19
CA THR A 500 -5.43 -15.50 22.96
C THR A 500 -3.99 -15.62 23.49
N PRO A 501 -2.92 -15.31 22.72
CA PRO A 501 -1.56 -15.33 23.23
C PRO A 501 -1.27 -14.26 24.30
N ALA A 502 -1.89 -13.07 24.21
CA ALA A 502 -1.75 -12.03 25.22
C ALA A 502 -2.45 -12.42 26.53
N TRP A 503 -3.61 -13.08 26.43
CA TRP A 503 -4.26 -13.72 27.58
C TRP A 503 -3.44 -14.88 28.16
N GLN A 504 -2.68 -15.62 27.35
CA GLN A 504 -1.74 -16.62 27.85
C GLN A 504 -0.57 -15.99 28.62
N ILE A 505 -0.10 -14.81 28.20
CA ILE A 505 0.89 -14.03 28.96
C ILE A 505 0.29 -13.56 30.29
N ASP A 506 -0.94 -13.03 30.30
CA ASP A 506 -1.64 -12.68 31.54
C ASP A 506 -1.77 -13.88 32.47
N LYS A 507 -2.14 -15.07 31.93
CA LYS A 507 -2.20 -16.31 32.70
C LYS A 507 -0.84 -16.73 33.25
N LYS A 508 0.23 -16.67 32.45
CA LYS A 508 1.59 -16.97 32.93
C LYS A 508 2.03 -15.98 34.01
N TRP A 509 1.63 -14.72 33.89
CA TRP A 509 1.86 -13.68 34.90
C TRP A 509 1.07 -13.98 36.18
N GLN A 510 -0.20 -14.39 36.09
CA GLN A 510 -0.98 -14.88 37.25
C GLN A 510 -0.35 -16.11 37.92
N TYR A 511 0.24 -17.02 37.14
CA TYR A 511 0.93 -18.19 37.68
C TYR A 511 2.22 -17.82 38.40
N ALA A 512 2.96 -16.83 37.89
CA ALA A 512 4.19 -16.35 38.50
C ALA A 512 3.91 -15.45 39.72
N GLU A 513 2.84 -14.65 39.67
CA GLU A 513 2.40 -13.72 40.71
C GLU A 513 0.87 -13.86 40.92
N PRO A 514 0.44 -14.80 41.80
CA PRO A 514 -0.97 -15.01 42.08
C PRO A 514 -1.56 -13.78 42.78
N GLY A 515 -2.37 -13.01 42.07
CA GLY A 515 -3.12 -11.89 42.64
C GLY A 515 -4.47 -12.34 43.19
N GLU A 516 -4.82 -11.94 44.41
CA GLU A 516 -6.19 -12.05 44.92
C GLU A 516 -7.08 -10.99 44.25
N CYS A 517 -7.85 -11.36 43.22
CA CYS A 517 -8.82 -10.48 42.58
C CYS A 517 -10.23 -10.91 43.00
N ARG A 518 -10.96 -10.08 43.75
CA ARG A 518 -12.34 -10.37 44.16
C ARG A 518 -13.28 -10.22 42.95
N PRO A 519 -14.23 -11.15 42.72
CA PRO A 519 -15.13 -11.08 41.57
C PRO A 519 -16.04 -9.84 41.64
N VAL A 520 -16.15 -9.11 40.53
CA VAL A 520 -17.02 -7.93 40.40
C VAL A 520 -18.45 -8.39 40.13
N ILE A 521 -19.41 -7.90 40.92
CA ILE A 521 -20.84 -8.20 40.75
C ILE A 521 -21.34 -7.59 39.43
N SER A 522 -22.07 -8.36 38.62
CA SER A 522 -22.58 -7.89 37.32
C SER A 522 -23.79 -6.93 37.46
N VAL A 523 -23.91 -5.99 36.51
CA VAL A 523 -24.99 -4.99 36.44
C VAL A 523 -26.41 -5.61 36.53
N PRO A 524 -26.72 -6.73 35.83
CA PRO A 524 -28.06 -7.33 35.90
C PRO A 524 -28.43 -7.81 37.31
N ILE A 525 -27.44 -8.31 38.07
CA ILE A 525 -27.65 -8.77 39.45
C ILE A 525 -27.98 -7.57 40.34
N VAL A 526 -27.29 -6.44 40.17
CA VAL A 526 -27.56 -5.20 40.94
C VAL A 526 -28.94 -4.65 40.63
N GLN A 527 -29.36 -4.67 39.36
CA GLN A 527 -30.70 -4.23 38.95
C GLN A 527 -31.80 -5.14 39.51
N ALA A 528 -31.59 -6.46 39.51
CA ALA A 528 -32.52 -7.42 40.09
C ALA A 528 -32.66 -7.23 41.61
N VAL A 529 -31.53 -7.13 42.32
CA VAL A 529 -31.49 -6.90 43.77
C VAL A 529 -32.13 -5.55 44.16
N THR A 530 -31.89 -4.51 43.35
CA THR A 530 -32.49 -3.18 43.53
C THR A 530 -34.00 -3.20 43.33
N SER A 531 -34.47 -3.85 42.26
CA SER A 531 -35.91 -3.94 41.95
C SER A 531 -36.66 -4.72 43.02
N ILE A 532 -36.09 -5.84 43.48
CA ILE A 532 -36.65 -6.64 44.59
C ILE A 532 -36.66 -5.82 45.88
N GLY A 533 -35.56 -5.13 46.21
CA GLY A 533 -35.46 -4.31 47.41
C GLY A 533 -36.46 -3.14 47.43
N LEU A 534 -36.77 -2.54 46.27
CA LEU A 534 -37.81 -1.51 46.15
C LEU A 534 -39.22 -2.09 46.30
N VAL A 535 -39.49 -3.24 45.68
CA VAL A 535 -40.80 -3.93 45.78
C VAL A 535 -41.09 -4.37 47.22
N TRP A 536 -40.07 -4.77 47.97
CA TRP A 536 -40.22 -5.14 49.40
C TRP A 536 -40.05 -3.96 50.37
N ASN A 537 -40.00 -2.73 49.86
CA ASN A 537 -39.90 -1.51 50.65
C ASN A 537 -38.69 -1.47 51.60
N TRP A 538 -37.52 -1.86 51.09
CA TRP A 538 -36.23 -1.82 51.79
C TRP A 538 -35.32 -0.69 51.24
N PRO A 539 -35.71 0.59 51.40
CA PRO A 539 -35.03 1.72 50.75
C PRO A 539 -33.58 1.89 51.22
N ARG A 540 -33.28 1.51 52.47
CA ARG A 540 -31.92 1.54 53.03
C ARG A 540 -31.00 0.53 52.35
N PHE A 541 -31.47 -0.70 52.14
CA PHE A 541 -30.71 -1.76 51.48
C PHE A 541 -30.44 -1.40 50.01
N VAL A 542 -31.47 -0.90 49.30
CA VAL A 542 -31.34 -0.43 47.92
C VAL A 542 -30.34 0.73 47.80
N GLY A 543 -30.44 1.73 48.68
CA GLY A 543 -29.51 2.85 48.69
C GLY A 543 -28.06 2.41 48.89
N VAL A 544 -27.82 1.46 49.80
CA VAL A 544 -26.48 0.91 50.07
C VAL A 544 -25.92 0.14 48.88
N VAL A 545 -26.75 -0.70 48.24
CA VAL A 545 -26.33 -1.49 47.07
C VAL A 545 -25.97 -0.58 45.89
N LEU A 546 -26.75 0.49 45.65
CA LEU A 546 -26.50 1.43 44.56
C LEU A 546 -25.28 2.32 44.81
N ILE A 547 -25.11 2.83 46.05
CA ILE A 547 -23.96 3.66 46.43
C ILE A 547 -22.66 2.86 46.40
N GLY A 548 -22.69 1.61 46.87
CA GLY A 548 -21.54 0.70 46.81
C GLY A 548 -21.17 0.29 45.38
N PHE A 549 -22.16 0.11 44.51
CA PHE A 549 -21.94 -0.23 43.09
C PHE A 549 -21.39 0.94 42.26
N LEU A 550 -21.85 2.17 42.52
CA LEU A 550 -21.40 3.39 41.82
C LEU A 550 -20.07 3.96 42.37
N CYS A 551 -19.33 3.17 43.14
CA CYS A 551 -17.99 3.48 43.67
C CYS A 551 -17.89 4.73 44.55
N MET A 552 -18.93 5.10 45.30
CA MET A 552 -18.81 6.24 46.23
C MET A 552 -18.27 5.88 47.63
N LEU A 553 -18.27 4.60 48.06
CA LEU A 553 -17.59 4.10 49.28
C LEU A 553 -17.36 2.58 49.25
N HIS A 554 -16.29 2.07 49.86
CA HIS A 554 -15.95 0.64 49.88
C HIS A 554 -16.79 -0.14 50.94
N PRO A 555 -17.42 -1.29 50.61
CA PRO A 555 -18.34 -2.00 51.51
C PRO A 555 -17.80 -2.40 52.89
N SER A 556 -16.48 -2.62 53.03
CA SER A 556 -15.88 -2.99 54.32
C SER A 556 -15.70 -1.82 55.30
N GLU A 557 -15.77 -0.57 54.82
CA GLU A 557 -15.75 0.62 55.68
C GLU A 557 -17.08 0.81 56.42
N TRP A 558 -18.17 0.24 55.88
CA TRP A 558 -19.53 0.32 56.42
C TRP A 558 -19.75 -0.51 57.67
N ALA A 559 -19.13 -1.69 57.75
CA ALA A 559 -19.33 -2.62 58.87
C ALA A 559 -18.81 -2.09 60.22
N ARG A 560 -18.13 -0.93 60.24
CA ARG A 560 -17.51 -0.34 61.43
C ARG A 560 -18.21 0.91 61.98
N GLN A 561 -19.23 1.46 61.33
CA GLN A 561 -19.73 2.82 61.61
C GLN A 561 -21.24 2.82 61.93
N LYS A 562 -21.69 3.60 62.93
CA LYS A 562 -23.01 3.41 63.58
C LYS A 562 -24.13 4.42 63.23
N THR A 563 -23.89 5.51 62.48
CA THR A 563 -24.93 6.55 62.28
C THR A 563 -24.92 7.23 60.91
N VAL A 564 -26.12 7.56 60.41
CA VAL A 564 -26.40 8.09 59.05
C VAL A 564 -25.98 9.56 58.87
N GLU A 565 -26.00 10.38 59.92
CA GLU A 565 -25.68 11.82 59.84
C GLU A 565 -24.22 12.11 59.44
N PHE A 566 -23.30 11.22 59.83
CA PHE A 566 -21.89 11.33 59.43
C PHE A 566 -21.70 11.09 57.93
N TYR A 567 -22.57 10.30 57.28
CA TYR A 567 -22.50 10.02 55.85
C TYR A 567 -22.87 11.23 54.98
N LEU A 568 -23.88 12.01 55.40
CA LEU A 568 -24.30 13.21 54.67
C LEU A 568 -23.22 14.30 54.72
N GLN A 569 -22.49 14.41 55.83
CA GLN A 569 -21.37 15.34 55.97
C GLN A 569 -20.17 14.95 55.09
N GLU A 570 -19.82 13.66 55.00
CA GLU A 570 -18.65 13.22 54.22
C GLU A 570 -18.91 13.26 52.71
N VAL A 571 -20.17 13.06 52.28
CA VAL A 571 -20.61 13.25 50.88
C VAL A 571 -20.59 14.74 50.51
N GLN A 572 -21.07 15.64 51.38
CA GLN A 572 -20.93 17.10 51.19
C GLN A 572 -19.47 17.55 51.13
N ARG A 573 -18.57 16.89 51.88
CA ARG A 573 -17.14 17.25 51.93
C ARG A 573 -16.39 16.84 50.66
N LYS A 574 -16.74 15.70 50.04
CA LYS A 574 -16.06 15.16 48.85
C LYS A 574 -16.66 15.64 47.53
N ALA A 575 -17.94 15.97 47.48
CA ALA A 575 -18.56 16.56 46.30
C ALA A 575 -18.55 18.10 46.42
N LYS A 576 -17.60 18.79 45.77
CA LYS A 576 -17.68 20.25 45.51
C LYS A 576 -18.80 20.58 44.51
N LEU A 577 -20.03 20.18 44.81
CA LEU A 577 -21.23 20.41 44.01
C LEU A 577 -22.38 20.69 44.97
N THR A 578 -22.86 21.93 44.96
CA THR A 578 -24.03 22.36 45.71
C THR A 578 -25.28 21.70 45.11
N LEU A 579 -25.69 20.56 45.67
CA LEU A 579 -27.00 19.98 45.41
C LEU A 579 -28.00 20.59 46.40
N VAL A 580 -28.76 21.58 45.94
CA VAL A 580 -29.99 22.02 46.60
C VAL A 580 -31.08 21.03 46.20
N ILE A 581 -31.50 20.18 47.13
CA ILE A 581 -32.71 19.36 46.96
C ILE A 581 -33.77 19.92 47.91
N PHE A 582 -34.83 20.48 47.34
CA PHE A 582 -36.06 20.81 48.05
C PHE A 582 -36.77 19.52 48.47
N PHE A 583 -37.08 19.39 49.75
CA PHE A 583 -38.09 18.45 50.22
C PHE A 583 -39.46 19.13 50.14
N TYR A 584 -40.43 18.50 49.50
CA TYR A 584 -41.84 18.67 49.86
C TYR A 584 -42.27 17.43 50.65
N PRO A 585 -43.15 17.60 51.65
CA PRO A 585 -43.44 16.61 52.69
C PRO A 585 -44.07 15.30 52.20
#